data_AF-A0A6M3M5D7-F1
#
_entry.id   AF-A0A6M3M5D7-F1
#
_cell.length_a   1.000
_cell.length_b   1.000
_cell.length_c   1.000
_cell.angle_alpha   90.00
_cell.angle_beta   90.00
_cell.angle_gamma   90.00
#
_symmetry.space_group_name_H-M   'P 1'
#
loop_
_entity.id
_entity.type
_entity.pdbx_description
1 polymer ?
#
loop_
_entity_poly.entity_id
_entity_poly.type
_entity_poly.pdbx_seq_one_letter_code
_entity_poly.pdbx_strand_id
1 'polypeptide(L)'
;MKISEHIENTIERWRIKWGETLGNFLGTVISAGSLKLLEALEKEGKPYAQDFVSRFPIPPQVKGELEDFLTQRSPIHLAAIAPMAIGIVIGSLLGTFMGWALPISNWTRYVGDKLLRTFRLDPLSVITAWRRDPAKYEKLFEDLRDQGWDDDRIEALKFVTLFYPAPADLIRWQAKEVFEPEMISRYGLDDEFGAIEKEPFYKAGMTDEQILNYWRAHWEHASWMQVVEMLHRGLLTEEEVWDWFRVVEIPPFWRDKLIKSAYNVPTRVDVRRFYDLKTIDEARLREIYAAQGYHGKDLDDYVLWTKIYVDLPDLLARWKNGWITLDDVRTGLISAGMKPEAADELIQTKVKSVEPASTAEGKELTKSEIYKGVKQGVISYNEGLDLVMDLDYTKDQADYLLITNVQALTGSPETYMDFKDMTQKYRKAAGLETKPVTEELKAAAAEVVKLTRDVKSLSDTLEAEERTLIKQEVLPGEATAKRDELRVALHRAESALAAAKSHYDSLVAEWRHKGEV
;
A
#
# COMPACT_ATOMS: atom_id res chain seq x y z
N MET A 1 40.54 19.29 -104.11
CA MET A 1 39.18 19.78 -103.79
C MET A 1 38.24 18.61 -104.01
N LYS A 2 37.78 18.03 -102.91
CA LYS A 2 37.44 16.61 -102.82
C LYS A 2 35.93 16.49 -102.59
N ILE A 3 35.21 15.98 -103.60
CA ILE A 3 33.99 15.12 -103.59
C ILE A 3 32.87 15.39 -102.55
N SER A 4 33.16 15.71 -101.29
CA SER A 4 32.16 15.99 -100.24
C SER A 4 31.27 17.18 -100.56
N GLU A 5 31.84 18.28 -101.07
CA GLU A 5 31.07 19.50 -101.42
C GLU A 5 30.05 19.28 -102.55
N HIS A 6 30.34 18.34 -103.46
CA HIS A 6 29.44 17.99 -104.55
C HIS A 6 28.32 17.04 -104.10
N ILE A 7 28.62 16.16 -103.14
CA ILE A 7 27.66 15.25 -102.53
C ILE A 7 26.70 16.03 -101.61
N GLU A 8 27.19 16.95 -100.78
CA GLU A 8 26.36 17.78 -99.90
C GLU A 8 25.38 18.65 -100.70
N ASN A 9 25.83 19.32 -101.77
CA ASN A 9 24.95 20.12 -102.63
C ASN A 9 23.92 19.29 -103.42
N THR A 10 24.19 18.00 -103.64
CA THR A 10 23.26 17.10 -104.34
C THR A 10 22.23 16.53 -103.37
N ILE A 11 22.65 16.20 -102.15
CA ILE A 11 21.77 15.78 -101.05
C ILE A 11 20.83 16.93 -100.65
N GLU A 12 21.33 18.16 -100.57
CA GLU A 12 20.49 19.31 -100.17
C GLU A 12 19.42 19.64 -101.22
N ARG A 13 19.74 19.53 -102.51
CA ARG A 13 18.75 19.69 -103.59
C ARG A 13 17.71 18.56 -103.61
N TRP A 14 18.12 17.33 -103.31
CA TRP A 14 17.19 16.21 -103.14
C TRP A 14 16.29 16.39 -101.92
N ARG A 15 16.84 16.88 -100.80
CA ARG A 15 16.11 17.16 -99.55
C ARG A 15 15.02 18.20 -99.75
N ILE A 16 15.31 19.28 -100.48
CA ILE A 16 14.34 20.35 -100.76
C ILE A 16 13.23 19.85 -101.68
N LYS A 17 13.58 19.19 -102.79
CA LYS A 17 12.59 18.72 -103.79
C LYS A 17 11.68 17.61 -103.24
N TRP A 18 12.24 16.67 -102.47
CA TRP A 18 11.42 15.65 -101.80
C TRP A 18 10.65 16.22 -100.62
N GLY A 19 11.19 17.19 -99.90
CA GLY A 19 10.50 17.88 -98.80
C GLY A 19 9.23 18.60 -99.24
N GLU A 20 9.24 19.32 -100.37
CA GLU A 20 8.05 20.00 -100.89
C GLU A 20 7.00 19.02 -101.45
N THR A 21 7.43 17.97 -102.15
CA THR A 21 6.52 16.99 -102.76
C THR A 21 5.87 16.10 -101.70
N LEU A 22 6.65 15.65 -100.71
CA LEU A 22 6.15 14.89 -99.56
C LEU A 22 5.31 15.79 -98.63
N GLY A 23 5.69 17.07 -98.47
CA GLY A 23 4.94 18.06 -97.69
C GLY A 23 3.56 18.36 -98.27
N ASN A 24 3.43 18.47 -99.59
CA ASN A 24 2.13 18.67 -100.24
C ASN A 24 1.28 17.38 -100.26
N PHE A 25 1.89 16.20 -100.44
CA PHE A 25 1.19 14.92 -100.37
C PHE A 25 0.71 14.60 -98.95
N LEU A 26 1.58 14.74 -97.94
CA LEU A 26 1.23 14.60 -96.52
C LEU A 26 0.22 15.68 -96.11
N GLY A 27 0.36 16.93 -96.55
CA GLY A 27 -0.59 18.00 -96.27
C GLY A 27 -2.01 17.70 -96.77
N THR A 28 -2.15 17.05 -97.93
CA THR A 28 -3.46 16.72 -98.52
C THR A 28 -4.07 15.43 -97.94
N VAL A 29 -3.24 14.41 -97.63
CA VAL A 29 -3.69 13.14 -97.03
C VAL A 29 -3.97 13.29 -95.53
N ILE A 30 -3.18 14.10 -94.81
CA ILE A 30 -3.39 14.38 -93.40
C ILE A 30 -4.65 15.22 -93.22
N SER A 31 -4.93 16.24 -94.02
CA SER A 31 -6.11 17.10 -93.81
C SER A 31 -7.44 16.40 -94.12
N ALA A 32 -7.56 15.62 -95.21
CA ALA A 32 -8.81 14.92 -95.54
C ALA A 32 -9.04 13.64 -94.71
N GLY A 33 -7.96 12.92 -94.38
CA GLY A 33 -8.02 11.71 -93.55
C GLY A 33 -8.22 11.99 -92.06
N SER A 34 -7.60 13.05 -91.53
CA SER A 34 -7.81 13.47 -90.14
C SER A 34 -9.24 13.96 -89.92
N LEU A 35 -9.80 14.82 -90.78
CA LEU A 35 -11.20 15.28 -90.62
C LEU A 35 -12.22 14.13 -90.58
N LYS A 36 -12.06 13.08 -91.41
CA LYS A 36 -12.94 11.90 -91.37
C LYS A 36 -12.72 11.00 -90.15
N LEU A 37 -11.47 10.82 -89.72
CA LEU A 37 -11.15 10.10 -88.49
C LEU A 37 -11.71 10.83 -87.26
N LEU A 38 -11.65 12.16 -87.28
CA LEU A 38 -12.18 13.04 -86.25
C LEU A 38 -13.71 13.01 -86.17
N GLU A 39 -14.40 13.04 -87.30
CA GLU A 39 -15.86 12.84 -87.34
C GLU A 39 -16.28 11.45 -86.86
N ALA A 40 -15.53 10.40 -87.21
CA ALA A 40 -15.80 9.04 -86.76
C ALA A 40 -15.60 8.88 -85.24
N LEU A 41 -14.52 9.45 -84.70
CA LEU A 41 -14.20 9.43 -83.27
C LEU A 41 -15.16 10.28 -82.44
N GLU A 42 -15.65 11.41 -82.96
CA GLU A 42 -16.71 12.20 -82.32
C GLU A 42 -18.03 11.41 -82.26
N LYS A 43 -18.41 10.77 -83.37
CA LYS A 43 -19.65 9.98 -83.46
C LYS A 43 -19.65 8.75 -82.56
N GLU A 44 -18.51 8.07 -82.45
CA GLU A 44 -18.38 6.84 -81.64
C GLU A 44 -18.01 7.12 -80.18
N GLY A 45 -17.22 8.16 -79.87
CA GLY A 45 -16.74 8.45 -78.51
C GLY A 45 -17.73 9.22 -77.63
N LYS A 46 -18.57 10.06 -78.22
CA LYS A 46 -19.55 10.89 -77.49
C LYS A 46 -20.55 10.07 -76.64
N PRO A 47 -21.13 8.95 -77.14
CA PRO A 47 -21.99 8.08 -76.33
C PRO A 47 -21.27 7.51 -75.10
N TYR A 48 -20.00 7.12 -75.20
CA TYR A 48 -19.23 6.59 -74.07
C TYR A 48 -18.88 7.66 -73.04
N ALA A 49 -18.56 8.88 -73.48
CA ALA A 49 -18.32 10.01 -72.57
C ALA A 49 -19.61 10.42 -71.82
N GLN A 50 -20.75 10.42 -72.52
CA GLN A 50 -22.07 10.66 -71.90
C GLN A 50 -22.45 9.53 -70.94
N ASP A 51 -22.21 8.27 -71.32
CA ASP A 51 -22.43 7.11 -70.46
C ASP A 51 -21.58 7.19 -69.18
N PHE A 52 -20.31 7.59 -69.29
CA PHE A 52 -19.44 7.81 -68.14
C PHE A 52 -19.96 8.91 -67.20
N VAL A 53 -20.32 10.09 -67.73
CA VAL A 53 -20.88 11.20 -66.93
C VAL A 53 -22.20 10.81 -66.26
N SER A 54 -22.99 9.93 -66.90
CA SER A 54 -24.25 9.45 -66.34
C SER A 54 -24.08 8.42 -65.21
N ARG A 55 -23.02 7.58 -65.28
CA ARG A 55 -22.78 6.46 -64.35
C ARG A 55 -21.84 6.81 -63.21
N PHE A 56 -20.92 7.77 -63.40
CA PHE A 56 -19.99 8.19 -62.35
C PHE A 56 -20.64 9.22 -61.42
N PRO A 57 -20.43 9.11 -60.09
CA PRO A 57 -21.07 9.98 -59.09
C PRO A 57 -20.38 11.35 -59.02
N ILE A 58 -20.43 12.13 -60.11
CA ILE A 58 -19.81 13.45 -60.23
C ILE A 58 -20.64 14.49 -59.46
N PRO A 59 -20.01 15.43 -58.71
CA PRO A 59 -20.71 16.53 -58.06
C PRO A 59 -21.63 17.29 -59.03
N PRO A 60 -22.85 17.69 -58.61
CA PRO A 60 -23.86 18.25 -59.50
C PRO A 60 -23.40 19.49 -60.29
N GLN A 61 -22.60 20.36 -59.68
CA GLN A 61 -22.08 21.57 -60.34
C GLN A 61 -21.14 21.23 -61.51
N VAL A 62 -20.26 20.24 -61.32
CA VAL A 62 -19.28 19.79 -62.32
C VAL A 62 -19.95 18.98 -63.42
N LYS A 63 -20.97 18.19 -63.05
CA LYS A 63 -21.76 17.40 -64.00
C LYS A 63 -22.45 18.29 -65.03
N GLY A 64 -23.04 19.41 -64.60
CA GLY A 64 -23.69 20.37 -65.51
C GLY A 64 -22.71 20.99 -66.52
N GLU A 65 -21.53 21.41 -66.07
CA GLU A 65 -20.50 21.99 -66.95
C GLU A 65 -19.94 20.98 -67.97
N LEU A 66 -19.77 19.71 -67.56
CA LEU A 66 -19.34 18.63 -68.45
C LEU A 66 -20.41 18.27 -69.49
N GLU A 67 -21.68 18.23 -69.09
CA GLU A 67 -22.80 18.02 -70.01
C GLU A 67 -22.88 19.14 -71.04
N ASP A 68 -22.76 20.40 -70.60
CA ASP A 68 -22.74 21.59 -71.47
C ASP A 68 -21.56 21.54 -72.47
N PHE A 69 -20.35 21.21 -71.99
CA PHE A 69 -19.16 21.07 -72.82
C PHE A 69 -19.30 19.96 -73.88
N LEU A 70 -19.87 18.79 -73.51
CA LEU A 70 -20.13 17.69 -74.44
C LEU A 70 -21.21 18.02 -75.48
N THR A 71 -22.04 19.03 -75.23
CA THR A 71 -23.07 19.50 -76.19
C THR A 71 -22.62 20.63 -77.13
N GLN A 72 -21.55 21.38 -76.83
CA GLN A 72 -21.11 22.47 -77.71
C GLN A 72 -20.51 21.95 -79.03
N ARG A 73 -21.12 22.33 -80.16
CA ARG A 73 -20.68 21.96 -81.52
C ARG A 73 -19.52 22.85 -82.00
N SER A 74 -18.28 22.40 -81.79
CA SER A 74 -17.12 22.95 -82.52
C SER A 74 -16.17 21.82 -82.92
N PRO A 75 -15.81 21.69 -84.22
CA PRO A 75 -15.01 20.57 -84.73
C PRO A 75 -13.59 20.47 -84.17
N ILE A 76 -13.08 21.53 -83.53
CA ILE A 76 -11.66 21.62 -83.13
C ILE A 76 -11.43 21.10 -81.70
N HIS A 77 -12.47 21.02 -80.85
CA HIS A 77 -12.27 20.63 -79.44
C HIS A 77 -12.20 19.11 -79.23
N LEU A 78 -12.82 18.29 -80.07
CA LEU A 78 -12.85 16.83 -79.93
C LEU A 78 -11.64 16.11 -80.56
N ALA A 79 -10.87 16.81 -81.39
CA ALA A 79 -9.72 16.26 -82.11
C ALA A 79 -8.45 16.06 -81.28
N ALA A 80 -8.31 16.81 -80.19
CA ALA A 80 -7.27 16.57 -79.20
C ALA A 80 -7.66 15.46 -78.20
N ILE A 81 -8.91 15.00 -78.26
CA ILE A 81 -9.53 14.24 -77.17
C ILE A 81 -9.47 12.75 -77.48
N ALA A 82 -9.79 12.20 -78.64
CA ALA A 82 -10.05 10.74 -78.74
C ALA A 82 -9.00 9.72 -78.18
N PRO A 83 -7.66 9.80 -78.38
CA PRO A 83 -6.71 8.89 -77.73
C PRO A 83 -6.25 9.38 -76.34
N MET A 84 -6.49 10.66 -76.02
CA MET A 84 -6.10 11.35 -74.80
C MET A 84 -7.32 11.66 -73.89
N ALA A 85 -8.53 11.24 -74.24
CA ALA A 85 -9.79 11.78 -73.73
C ALA A 85 -10.04 11.36 -72.29
N ILE A 86 -9.65 10.13 -71.98
CA ILE A 86 -9.90 9.53 -70.68
C ILE A 86 -8.80 9.95 -69.69
N GLY A 87 -7.56 10.16 -70.16
CA GLY A 87 -6.41 10.54 -69.32
C GLY A 87 -6.14 12.05 -69.23
N ILE A 88 -6.36 12.80 -70.31
CA ILE A 88 -6.03 14.23 -70.42
C ILE A 88 -7.26 15.13 -70.31
N VAL A 89 -8.50 14.77 -70.67
CA VAL A 89 -9.63 15.69 -70.37
C VAL A 89 -9.80 15.89 -68.86
N ILE A 90 -9.49 14.86 -68.06
CA ILE A 90 -9.31 15.01 -66.62
C ILE A 90 -8.02 15.80 -66.33
N GLY A 91 -6.88 15.44 -66.91
CA GLY A 91 -5.56 16.06 -66.65
C GLY A 91 -5.35 17.53 -67.10
N SER A 92 -6.04 18.02 -68.13
CA SER A 92 -5.86 19.35 -68.73
C SER A 92 -6.96 20.33 -68.32
N LEU A 93 -8.16 19.87 -67.97
CA LEU A 93 -9.10 20.68 -67.15
C LEU A 93 -8.50 20.97 -65.75
N LEU A 94 -7.66 20.06 -65.24
CA LEU A 94 -6.91 20.23 -63.98
C LEU A 94 -5.76 21.25 -64.06
N GLY A 95 -5.21 21.52 -65.25
CA GLY A 95 -4.04 22.40 -65.41
C GLY A 95 -4.34 23.90 -65.44
N THR A 96 -5.55 24.29 -65.85
CA THR A 96 -5.93 25.72 -66.01
C THR A 96 -6.70 26.28 -64.80
N PHE A 97 -7.22 25.42 -63.92
CA PHE A 97 -7.95 25.78 -62.69
C PHE A 97 -7.10 25.70 -61.40
N MET A 98 -5.81 26.05 -61.47
CA MET A 98 -4.81 25.88 -60.39
C MET A 98 -5.07 26.68 -59.08
N GLY A 99 -6.20 27.38 -58.93
CA GLY A 99 -6.60 28.05 -57.68
C GLY A 99 -7.73 27.39 -56.89
N TRP A 100 -8.56 26.52 -57.52
CA TRP A 100 -9.76 25.91 -56.90
C TRP A 100 -9.70 24.37 -56.85
N ALA A 101 -8.58 23.76 -57.28
CA ALA A 101 -8.48 22.35 -57.70
C ALA A 101 -8.01 21.32 -56.64
N LEU A 102 -7.65 21.72 -55.41
CA LEU A 102 -7.19 20.75 -54.39
C LEU A 102 -8.28 19.74 -53.96
N PRO A 103 -9.55 20.12 -53.74
CA PRO A 103 -10.56 19.16 -53.27
C PRO A 103 -11.02 18.16 -54.35
N ILE A 104 -11.11 18.59 -55.61
CA ILE A 104 -11.67 17.78 -56.71
C ILE A 104 -10.63 16.79 -57.26
N SER A 105 -9.37 17.19 -57.38
CA SER A 105 -8.28 16.27 -57.77
C SER A 105 -8.06 15.16 -56.74
N ASN A 106 -8.17 15.49 -55.45
CA ASN A 106 -8.17 14.50 -54.38
C ASN A 106 -9.37 13.56 -54.50
N TRP A 107 -10.57 14.09 -54.77
CA TRP A 107 -11.77 13.28 -54.96
C TRP A 107 -11.68 12.31 -56.15
N THR A 108 -11.24 12.76 -57.33
CA THR A 108 -11.08 11.87 -58.50
C THR A 108 -10.02 10.81 -58.25
N ARG A 109 -8.90 11.17 -57.59
CA ARG A 109 -7.90 10.22 -57.13
C ARG A 109 -8.50 9.17 -56.18
N TYR A 110 -9.26 9.60 -55.15
CA TYR A 110 -9.90 8.67 -54.21
C TYR A 110 -10.91 7.73 -54.88
N VAL A 111 -11.67 8.21 -55.87
CA VAL A 111 -12.60 7.36 -56.63
C VAL A 111 -11.84 6.36 -57.51
N GLY A 112 -10.78 6.80 -58.19
CA GLY A 112 -9.89 5.93 -58.94
C GLY A 112 -9.25 4.85 -58.05
N ASP A 113 -8.69 5.26 -56.91
CA ASP A 113 -8.06 4.38 -55.93
C ASP A 113 -9.07 3.39 -55.33
N LYS A 114 -10.32 3.82 -55.08
CA LYS A 114 -11.40 2.95 -54.60
C LYS A 114 -11.82 1.89 -55.64
N LEU A 115 -11.85 2.27 -56.92
CA LEU A 115 -12.24 1.37 -58.00
C LEU A 115 -11.14 0.34 -58.30
N LEU A 116 -9.91 0.83 -58.44
CA LEU A 116 -8.76 0.02 -58.82
C LEU A 116 -8.08 -0.69 -57.62
N ARG A 117 -8.46 -0.33 -56.38
CA ARG A 117 -7.88 -0.85 -55.13
C ARG A 117 -6.35 -0.75 -55.14
N THR A 118 -5.86 0.41 -55.53
CA THR A 118 -4.43 0.72 -55.72
C THR A 118 -3.67 0.83 -54.40
N PHE A 119 -4.35 1.06 -53.28
CA PHE A 119 -3.72 1.08 -51.97
C PHE A 119 -3.18 -0.30 -51.62
N ARG A 120 -1.88 -0.34 -51.34
CA ARG A 120 -1.19 -1.49 -50.78
C ARG A 120 -0.80 -1.18 -49.33
N LEU A 121 -0.77 -2.21 -48.50
CA LEU A 121 -0.24 -2.08 -47.16
C LEU A 121 1.27 -1.96 -47.22
N ASP A 122 1.83 -1.16 -46.32
CA ASP A 122 3.27 -1.11 -46.12
C ASP A 122 3.78 -2.44 -45.53
N PRO A 123 5.07 -2.75 -45.68
CA PRO A 123 5.64 -4.04 -45.25
C PRO A 123 5.42 -4.36 -43.76
N LEU A 124 5.48 -3.36 -42.86
CA LEU A 124 5.30 -3.58 -41.42
C LEU A 124 3.83 -3.89 -41.09
N SER A 125 2.89 -3.22 -41.76
CA SER A 125 1.46 -3.52 -41.63
C SER A 125 1.13 -4.94 -42.11
N VAL A 126 1.71 -5.38 -43.23
CA VAL A 126 1.54 -6.75 -43.75
C VAL A 126 2.01 -7.78 -42.73
N ILE A 127 3.22 -7.64 -42.20
CA ILE A 127 3.74 -8.58 -41.19
C ILE A 127 2.92 -8.57 -39.92
N THR A 128 2.53 -7.40 -39.42
CA THR A 128 1.76 -7.29 -38.18
C THR A 128 0.39 -7.96 -38.34
N ALA A 129 -0.27 -7.77 -39.48
CA ALA A 129 -1.53 -8.45 -39.80
C ALA A 129 -1.32 -9.97 -39.89
N TRP A 130 -0.29 -10.40 -40.62
CA TRP A 130 0.07 -11.81 -40.77
C TRP A 130 0.36 -12.49 -39.42
N ARG A 131 1.18 -11.92 -38.53
CA ARG A 131 1.45 -12.50 -37.21
C ARG A 131 0.19 -12.68 -36.36
N ARG A 132 -0.81 -11.83 -36.54
CA ARG A 132 -2.08 -11.89 -35.78
C ARG A 132 -3.03 -12.96 -36.29
N ASP A 133 -3.01 -13.25 -37.58
CA ASP A 133 -3.81 -14.28 -38.24
C ASP A 133 -3.12 -14.74 -39.55
N PRO A 134 -2.16 -15.69 -39.46
CA PRO A 134 -1.36 -16.10 -40.60
C PRO A 134 -2.22 -16.64 -41.74
N ALA A 135 -3.21 -17.49 -41.41
CA ALA A 135 -4.08 -18.13 -42.38
C ALA A 135 -4.88 -17.11 -43.22
N LYS A 136 -5.30 -15.99 -42.62
CA LYS A 136 -6.09 -14.96 -43.31
C LYS A 136 -5.24 -14.01 -44.15
N TYR A 137 -4.02 -13.70 -43.69
CA TYR A 137 -3.22 -12.59 -44.21
C TYR A 137 -1.95 -13.02 -44.95
N GLU A 138 -1.60 -14.31 -45.02
CA GLU A 138 -0.46 -14.84 -45.81
C GLU A 138 -0.45 -14.31 -47.25
N LYS A 139 -1.62 -14.24 -47.89
CA LYS A 139 -1.78 -13.73 -49.26
C LYS A 139 -1.26 -12.30 -49.47
N LEU A 140 -1.13 -11.50 -48.41
CA LEU A 140 -0.62 -10.13 -48.51
C LEU A 140 0.90 -10.10 -48.79
N PHE A 141 1.62 -11.22 -48.67
CA PHE A 141 2.99 -11.29 -49.18
C PHE A 141 3.04 -11.19 -50.70
N GLU A 142 2.00 -11.62 -51.43
CA GLU A 142 1.92 -11.39 -52.89
C GLU A 142 1.84 -9.89 -53.21
N ASP A 143 1.11 -9.11 -52.40
CA ASP A 143 1.07 -7.66 -52.55
C ASP A 143 2.46 -7.03 -52.36
N LEU A 144 3.32 -7.59 -51.50
CA LEU A 144 4.71 -7.15 -51.37
C LEU A 144 5.56 -7.55 -52.58
N ARG A 145 5.37 -8.76 -53.11
CA ARG A 145 6.04 -9.20 -54.34
C ARG A 145 5.69 -8.31 -55.54
N ASP A 146 4.42 -7.96 -55.70
CA ASP A 146 3.95 -7.00 -56.71
C ASP A 146 4.62 -5.61 -56.57
N GLN A 147 5.03 -5.24 -55.35
CA GLN A 147 5.75 -4.01 -55.05
C GLN A 147 7.28 -4.12 -55.23
N GLY A 148 7.79 -5.28 -55.63
CA GLY A 148 9.22 -5.53 -55.87
C GLY A 148 10.01 -6.09 -54.69
N TRP A 149 9.33 -6.60 -53.65
CA TRP A 149 9.98 -7.38 -52.59
C TRP A 149 10.22 -8.81 -53.08
N ASP A 150 11.48 -9.22 -53.13
CA ASP A 150 11.84 -10.62 -53.36
C ASP A 150 11.66 -11.45 -52.07
N ASP A 151 11.70 -12.78 -52.22
CA ASP A 151 11.50 -13.69 -51.08
C ASP A 151 12.57 -13.50 -50.00
N ASP A 152 13.83 -13.21 -50.38
CA ASP A 152 14.92 -12.95 -49.44
C ASP A 152 14.62 -11.71 -48.57
N ARG A 153 14.09 -10.64 -49.16
CA ARG A 153 13.66 -9.44 -48.43
C ARG A 153 12.43 -9.70 -47.56
N ILE A 154 11.49 -10.53 -48.00
CA ILE A 154 10.33 -10.89 -47.19
C ILE A 154 10.76 -11.70 -45.96
N GLU A 155 11.68 -12.65 -46.12
CA GLU A 155 12.23 -13.41 -44.99
C GLU A 155 13.07 -12.51 -44.06
N ALA A 156 13.89 -11.60 -44.61
CA ALA A 156 14.58 -10.59 -43.82
C ALA A 156 13.59 -9.70 -43.04
N LEU A 157 12.49 -9.29 -43.67
CA LEU A 157 11.45 -8.50 -43.04
C LEU A 157 10.78 -9.27 -41.89
N LYS A 158 10.48 -10.57 -42.07
CA LYS A 158 9.98 -11.46 -41.00
C LYS A 158 10.93 -11.52 -39.82
N PHE A 159 12.24 -11.64 -40.09
CA PHE A 159 13.28 -11.70 -39.06
C PHE A 159 13.46 -10.38 -38.31
N VAL A 160 13.71 -9.26 -39.01
CA VAL A 160 14.04 -7.96 -38.38
C VAL A 160 12.89 -7.35 -37.58
N THR A 161 11.67 -7.80 -37.84
CA THR A 161 10.49 -7.36 -37.12
C THR A 161 10.16 -8.27 -35.93
N LEU A 162 10.91 -9.36 -35.71
CA LEU A 162 10.77 -10.14 -34.47
C LEU A 162 11.08 -9.23 -33.29
N PHE A 163 10.33 -9.44 -32.22
CA PHE A 163 10.54 -8.69 -30.99
C PHE A 163 11.94 -9.00 -30.46
N TYR A 164 12.67 -7.96 -30.10
CA TYR A 164 13.91 -8.04 -29.35
C TYR A 164 13.88 -6.97 -28.24
N PRO A 165 14.28 -7.30 -27.01
CA PRO A 165 14.26 -6.38 -25.88
C PRO A 165 15.11 -5.13 -26.13
N ALA A 166 14.70 -4.00 -25.58
CA ALA A 166 15.50 -2.78 -25.61
C ALA A 166 16.76 -2.94 -24.73
N PRO A 167 17.81 -2.14 -24.92
CA PRO A 167 19.00 -2.19 -24.07
C PRO A 167 18.71 -2.09 -22.56
N ALA A 168 17.68 -1.33 -22.17
CA ALA A 168 17.26 -1.23 -20.77
C ALA A 168 16.67 -2.55 -20.23
N ASP A 169 15.87 -3.26 -21.02
CA ASP A 169 15.34 -4.57 -20.65
C ASP A 169 16.47 -5.60 -20.55
N LEU A 170 17.44 -5.56 -21.48
CA LEU A 170 18.61 -6.43 -21.42
C LEU A 170 19.44 -6.21 -20.16
N ILE A 171 19.66 -4.96 -19.75
CA ILE A 171 20.35 -4.65 -18.49
C ILE A 171 19.55 -5.19 -17.30
N ARG A 172 18.23 -4.97 -17.29
CA ARG A 172 17.36 -5.49 -16.24
C ARG A 172 17.40 -7.01 -16.17
N TRP A 173 17.44 -7.71 -17.30
CA TRP A 173 17.53 -9.17 -17.32
C TRP A 173 18.83 -9.70 -16.74
N GLN A 174 19.95 -9.03 -17.01
CA GLN A 174 21.23 -9.35 -16.38
C GLN A 174 21.12 -9.20 -14.85
N ALA A 175 20.50 -8.13 -14.39
CA ALA A 175 20.37 -7.85 -12.97
C ALA A 175 19.31 -8.72 -12.26
N LYS A 176 18.35 -9.26 -13.02
CA LYS A 176 17.33 -10.23 -12.57
C LYS A 176 17.78 -11.68 -12.71
N GLU A 177 19.06 -11.93 -12.98
CA GLU A 177 19.65 -13.28 -13.02
C GLU A 177 19.00 -14.20 -14.08
N VAL A 178 18.45 -13.62 -15.15
CA VAL A 178 17.72 -14.33 -16.23
C VAL A 178 18.59 -15.33 -16.98
N PHE A 179 19.90 -15.12 -16.97
CA PHE A 179 20.88 -15.92 -17.70
C PHE A 179 21.76 -16.79 -16.79
N GLU A 180 21.44 -16.87 -15.50
CA GLU A 180 22.29 -17.49 -14.48
C GLU A 180 21.66 -18.82 -14.01
N PRO A 181 22.11 -19.99 -14.52
CA PRO A 181 21.41 -21.26 -14.32
C PRO A 181 21.21 -21.66 -12.85
N GLU A 182 22.19 -21.36 -12.00
CA GLU A 182 22.10 -21.63 -10.56
C GLU A 182 20.99 -20.81 -9.90
N MET A 183 20.83 -19.54 -10.30
CA MET A 183 19.81 -18.64 -9.76
C MET A 183 18.43 -18.99 -10.31
N ILE A 184 18.33 -19.32 -11.60
CA ILE A 184 17.08 -19.81 -12.23
C ILE A 184 16.55 -21.03 -11.47
N SER A 185 17.41 -22.01 -11.20
CA SER A 185 17.02 -23.22 -10.47
C SER A 185 16.72 -22.94 -9.00
N ARG A 186 17.50 -22.09 -8.34
CA ARG A 186 17.33 -21.81 -6.90
C ARG A 186 16.02 -21.06 -6.61
N TYR A 187 15.67 -20.09 -7.45
CA TYR A 187 14.48 -19.26 -7.26
C TYR A 187 13.26 -19.75 -8.04
N GLY A 188 13.38 -20.84 -8.80
CA GLY A 188 12.27 -21.38 -9.60
C GLY A 188 11.83 -20.42 -10.70
N LEU A 189 12.75 -19.70 -11.35
CA LEU A 189 12.38 -18.64 -12.30
C LEU A 189 11.68 -19.16 -13.58
N ASP A 190 11.81 -20.46 -13.86
CA ASP A 190 11.12 -21.18 -14.95
C ASP A 190 9.78 -21.80 -14.51
N ASP A 191 9.45 -21.73 -13.22
CA ASP A 191 8.24 -22.33 -12.69
C ASP A 191 7.00 -21.70 -13.32
N GLU A 192 5.94 -22.49 -13.47
CA GLU A 192 4.67 -22.09 -14.09
C GLU A 192 4.74 -21.64 -15.56
N PHE A 193 5.92 -21.59 -16.19
CA PHE A 193 6.08 -21.19 -17.58
C PHE A 193 5.29 -22.07 -18.55
N GLY A 194 5.15 -23.36 -18.25
CA GLY A 194 4.38 -24.31 -19.06
C GLY A 194 2.87 -24.03 -19.08
N ALA A 195 2.35 -23.25 -18.13
CA ALA A 195 0.92 -22.97 -18.00
C ALA A 195 0.47 -21.72 -18.79
N ILE A 196 1.40 -20.93 -19.34
CA ILE A 196 1.05 -19.67 -19.98
C ILE A 196 0.50 -19.87 -21.40
N GLU A 197 -0.46 -19.03 -21.78
CA GLU A 197 -0.94 -18.92 -23.15
C GLU A 197 0.05 -18.10 -23.99
N LYS A 198 0.81 -18.77 -24.86
CA LYS A 198 1.92 -18.17 -25.63
C LYS A 198 1.44 -17.46 -26.89
N GLU A 199 0.24 -17.77 -27.38
CA GLU A 199 -0.26 -17.25 -28.66
C GLU A 199 -0.28 -15.70 -28.74
N PRO A 200 -0.71 -14.95 -27.72
CA PRO A 200 -0.63 -13.48 -27.73
C PRO A 200 0.79 -12.93 -27.90
N PHE A 201 1.80 -13.61 -27.36
CA PHE A 201 3.20 -13.19 -27.46
C PHE A 201 3.74 -13.42 -28.88
N TYR A 202 3.39 -14.55 -29.51
CA TYR A 202 3.72 -14.79 -30.92
C TYR A 202 3.09 -13.74 -31.84
N LYS A 203 1.86 -13.31 -31.55
CA LYS A 203 1.19 -12.20 -32.27
C LYS A 203 1.89 -10.85 -32.11
N ALA A 204 2.64 -10.67 -31.02
CA ALA A 204 3.51 -9.51 -30.81
C ALA A 204 4.90 -9.67 -31.46
N GLY A 205 5.19 -10.82 -32.06
CA GLY A 205 6.47 -11.13 -32.71
C GLY A 205 7.53 -11.70 -31.77
N MET A 206 7.18 -12.10 -30.56
CA MET A 206 8.13 -12.71 -29.62
C MET A 206 8.43 -14.16 -29.99
N THR A 207 9.68 -14.58 -29.79
CA THR A 207 10.10 -15.99 -29.90
C THR A 207 9.97 -16.69 -28.54
N ASP A 208 9.97 -18.03 -28.52
CA ASP A 208 9.94 -18.79 -27.26
C ASP A 208 11.05 -18.39 -26.28
N GLU A 209 12.25 -18.10 -26.81
CA GLU A 209 13.37 -17.62 -26.02
C GLU A 209 13.06 -16.28 -25.34
N GLN A 210 12.51 -15.31 -26.08
CA GLN A 210 12.20 -14.00 -25.51
C GLN A 210 11.02 -14.08 -24.53
N ILE A 211 10.04 -14.95 -24.79
CA ILE A 211 8.93 -15.21 -23.85
C ILE A 211 9.47 -15.78 -22.53
N LEU A 212 10.40 -16.74 -22.61
CA LEU A 212 11.04 -17.32 -21.43
C LEU A 212 11.90 -16.31 -20.65
N ASN A 213 12.68 -15.47 -21.34
CA ASN A 213 13.49 -14.45 -20.67
C ASN A 213 12.63 -13.39 -19.96
N TYR A 214 11.53 -12.97 -20.60
CA TYR A 214 10.55 -12.09 -19.95
C TYR A 214 9.94 -12.77 -18.73
N TRP A 215 9.59 -14.05 -18.84
CA TRP A 215 9.07 -14.83 -17.72
C TRP A 215 10.09 -14.86 -16.57
N ARG A 216 11.35 -15.20 -16.80
CA ARG A 216 12.35 -15.20 -15.73
C ARG A 216 12.48 -13.84 -15.03
N ALA A 217 12.30 -12.74 -15.75
CA ALA A 217 12.38 -11.38 -15.21
C ALA A 217 11.09 -10.82 -14.60
N HIS A 218 9.95 -11.52 -14.74
CA HIS A 218 8.63 -10.96 -14.38
C HIS A 218 8.32 -11.01 -12.88
N TRP A 219 8.99 -11.90 -12.15
CA TRP A 219 8.70 -12.20 -10.75
C TRP A 219 8.85 -10.99 -9.82
N GLU A 220 7.91 -10.87 -8.88
CA GLU A 220 8.03 -9.99 -7.72
C GLU A 220 8.67 -10.76 -6.56
N HIS A 221 9.86 -10.33 -6.15
CA HIS A 221 10.55 -10.94 -5.00
C HIS A 221 10.04 -10.35 -3.69
N ALA A 222 10.19 -11.12 -2.60
CA ALA A 222 9.82 -10.69 -1.25
C ALA A 222 10.45 -9.32 -0.92
N SER A 223 9.72 -8.45 -0.23
CA SER A 223 10.20 -7.15 0.21
C SER A 223 11.25 -7.28 1.32
N TRP A 224 12.06 -6.23 1.51
CA TRP A 224 13.07 -6.19 2.59
C TRP A 224 12.49 -6.55 3.97
N MET A 225 11.31 -6.02 4.31
CA MET A 225 10.69 -6.31 5.61
C MET A 225 10.26 -7.77 5.76
N GLN A 226 9.81 -8.42 4.68
CA GLN A 226 9.51 -9.86 4.70
C GLN A 226 10.78 -10.69 4.86
N VAL A 227 11.87 -10.30 4.19
CA VAL A 227 13.18 -10.96 4.31
C VAL A 227 13.76 -10.83 5.72
N VAL A 228 13.69 -9.65 6.34
CA VAL A 228 14.11 -9.42 7.73
C VAL A 228 13.30 -10.30 8.69
N GLU A 229 11.99 -10.40 8.51
CA GLU A 229 11.15 -11.26 9.35
C GLU A 229 11.52 -12.74 9.20
N MET A 230 11.78 -13.20 7.97
CA MET A 230 12.24 -14.58 7.72
C MET A 230 13.62 -14.84 8.33
N LEU A 231 14.55 -13.88 8.24
CA LEU A 231 15.87 -13.95 8.88
C LEU A 231 15.74 -14.06 10.41
N HIS A 232 14.93 -13.20 11.04
CA HIS A 232 14.71 -13.24 12.49
C HIS A 232 14.03 -14.54 12.98
N ARG A 233 13.22 -15.17 12.13
CA ARG A 233 12.60 -16.46 12.41
C ARG A 233 13.52 -17.65 12.15
N GLY A 234 14.73 -17.43 11.64
CA GLY A 234 15.66 -18.49 11.26
C GLY A 234 15.20 -19.28 10.03
N LEU A 235 14.32 -18.71 9.20
CA LEU A 235 13.89 -19.29 7.93
C LEU A 235 14.84 -18.93 6.78
N LEU A 236 15.67 -17.90 6.97
CA LEU A 236 16.77 -17.53 6.10
C LEU A 236 18.04 -17.33 6.92
N THR A 237 19.16 -17.63 6.30
CA THR A 237 20.52 -17.29 6.76
C THR A 237 20.97 -15.95 6.17
N GLU A 238 21.99 -15.31 6.77
CA GLU A 238 22.56 -14.06 6.23
C GLU A 238 23.13 -14.23 4.81
N GLU A 239 23.67 -15.41 4.49
CA GLU A 239 24.15 -15.75 3.14
C GLU A 239 23.00 -15.82 2.13
N GLU A 240 21.87 -16.40 2.51
CA GLU A 240 20.68 -16.40 1.64
C GLU A 240 20.10 -15.00 1.46
N VAL A 241 20.13 -14.15 2.48
CA VAL A 241 19.78 -12.73 2.36
C VAL A 241 20.75 -12.00 1.42
N TRP A 242 22.05 -12.33 1.49
CA TRP A 242 23.06 -11.79 0.59
C TRP A 242 22.78 -12.13 -0.87
N ASP A 243 22.41 -13.38 -1.15
CA ASP A 243 22.04 -13.83 -2.49
C ASP A 243 20.73 -13.20 -2.97
N TRP A 244 19.75 -13.02 -2.08
CA TRP A 244 18.49 -12.35 -2.41
C TRP A 244 18.73 -10.90 -2.89
N PHE A 245 19.71 -10.18 -2.32
CA PHE A 245 20.05 -8.83 -2.80
C PHE A 245 20.48 -8.77 -4.27
N ARG A 246 20.90 -9.89 -4.86
CA ARG A 246 21.22 -9.94 -6.29
C ARG A 246 19.97 -9.74 -7.14
N VAL A 247 18.91 -10.53 -6.86
CA VAL A 247 17.65 -10.51 -7.64
C VAL A 247 16.81 -9.25 -7.42
N VAL A 248 17.07 -8.49 -6.34
CA VAL A 248 16.48 -7.16 -6.10
C VAL A 248 17.46 -6.00 -6.33
N GLU A 249 18.61 -6.29 -6.95
CA GLU A 249 19.54 -5.29 -7.48
C GLU A 249 20.14 -4.33 -6.43
N ILE A 250 20.33 -4.79 -5.19
CA ILE A 250 21.02 -4.00 -4.16
C ILE A 250 22.53 -4.13 -4.32
N PRO A 251 23.28 -3.02 -4.46
CA PRO A 251 24.73 -3.06 -4.63
C PRO A 251 25.47 -3.72 -3.46
N PRO A 252 26.55 -4.49 -3.70
CA PRO A 252 27.31 -5.18 -2.65
C PRO A 252 27.75 -4.30 -1.48
N PHE A 253 28.04 -3.02 -1.74
CA PHE A 253 28.43 -2.05 -0.70
C PHE A 253 27.41 -1.94 0.46
N TRP A 254 26.12 -2.09 0.17
CA TRP A 254 25.03 -1.94 1.13
C TRP A 254 24.63 -3.22 1.84
N ARG A 255 24.87 -4.38 1.22
CA ARG A 255 24.31 -5.67 1.66
C ARG A 255 24.68 -6.04 3.10
N ASP A 256 25.96 -6.02 3.43
CA ASP A 256 26.44 -6.28 4.80
C ASP A 256 25.88 -5.29 5.83
N LYS A 257 25.70 -4.03 5.42
CA LYS A 257 25.20 -2.97 6.31
C LYS A 257 23.72 -3.18 6.59
N LEU A 258 22.96 -3.55 5.55
CA LEU A 258 21.53 -3.85 5.67
C LEU A 258 21.30 -5.09 6.51
N ILE A 259 22.04 -6.19 6.29
CA ILE A 259 21.98 -7.40 7.12
C ILE A 259 22.25 -7.07 8.58
N LYS A 260 23.34 -6.37 8.89
CA LYS A 260 23.66 -5.97 10.27
C LYS A 260 22.60 -5.08 10.90
N SER A 261 21.96 -4.22 10.10
CA SER A 261 20.88 -3.35 10.56
C SER A 261 19.54 -4.05 10.76
N ALA A 262 19.40 -5.30 10.29
CA ALA A 262 18.16 -6.06 10.46
C ALA A 262 17.91 -6.37 11.95
N TYR A 263 18.98 -6.67 12.69
CA TYR A 263 18.87 -7.11 14.08
C TYR A 263 18.52 -6.00 15.05
N ASN A 264 17.69 -6.35 16.03
CA ASN A 264 17.28 -5.43 17.09
C ASN A 264 18.45 -5.09 18.01
N VAL A 265 18.55 -3.79 18.32
CA VAL A 265 19.40 -3.31 19.41
C VAL A 265 18.62 -3.42 20.73
N PRO A 266 19.22 -3.91 21.84
CA PRO A 266 18.54 -4.00 23.13
C PRO A 266 17.90 -2.68 23.54
N THR A 267 16.77 -2.69 24.27
CA THR A 267 16.08 -1.45 24.65
C THR A 267 16.84 -0.68 25.73
N ARG A 268 16.64 0.64 25.85
CA ARG A 268 17.25 1.44 26.93
C ARG A 268 16.96 0.89 28.33
N VAL A 269 15.75 0.36 28.55
CA VAL A 269 15.35 -0.20 29.84
C VAL A 269 16.17 -1.45 30.15
N ASP A 270 16.34 -2.33 29.18
CA ASP A 270 17.12 -3.56 29.35
C ASP A 270 18.61 -3.26 29.49
N VAL A 271 19.14 -2.35 28.67
CA VAL A 271 20.55 -1.91 28.75
C VAL A 271 20.86 -1.32 30.11
N ARG A 272 19.97 -0.50 30.67
CA ARG A 272 20.12 0.01 32.04
C ARG A 272 20.12 -1.12 33.08
N ARG A 273 19.26 -2.12 32.94
CA ARG A 273 19.24 -3.29 33.84
C ARG A 273 20.52 -4.11 33.70
N PHE A 274 21.07 -4.25 32.49
CA PHE A 274 22.34 -4.94 32.27
C PHE A 274 23.47 -4.24 33.01
N TYR A 275 23.49 -2.90 32.96
CA TYR A 275 24.46 -2.08 33.68
C TYR A 275 24.27 -2.14 35.20
N ASP A 276 23.03 -2.09 35.69
CA ASP A 276 22.67 -2.24 37.10
C ASP A 276 23.17 -3.56 37.70
N LEU A 277 22.88 -4.65 37.00
CA LEU A 277 23.34 -5.99 37.37
C LEU A 277 24.84 -6.23 37.10
N LYS A 278 25.58 -5.21 36.65
CA LYS A 278 27.02 -5.27 36.34
C LYS A 278 27.38 -6.38 35.33
N THR A 279 26.44 -6.71 34.45
CA THR A 279 26.64 -7.67 33.35
C THR A 279 27.31 -7.02 32.13
N ILE A 280 27.27 -5.69 32.05
CA ILE A 280 28.02 -4.87 31.08
C ILE A 280 28.74 -3.74 31.81
N ASP A 281 29.82 -3.24 31.21
CA ASP A 281 30.57 -2.08 31.68
C ASP A 281 30.13 -0.78 30.95
N GLU A 282 30.76 0.34 31.31
CA GLU A 282 30.47 1.64 30.68
C GLU A 282 30.82 1.66 29.18
N ALA A 283 31.87 0.95 28.78
CA ALA A 283 32.28 0.89 27.37
C ALA A 283 31.19 0.22 26.53
N ARG A 284 30.69 -0.93 26.98
CA ARG A 284 29.59 -1.65 26.33
C ARG A 284 28.26 -0.89 26.43
N LEU A 285 27.98 -0.21 27.55
CA LEU A 285 26.83 0.67 27.69
C LEU A 285 26.82 1.76 26.60
N ARG A 286 27.96 2.44 26.43
CA ARG A 286 28.15 3.49 25.42
C ARG A 286 28.01 2.93 24.00
N GLU A 287 28.57 1.76 23.74
CA GLU A 287 28.44 1.09 22.43
C GLU A 287 26.97 0.79 22.09
N ILE A 288 26.19 0.25 23.03
CA ILE A 288 24.78 -0.07 22.76
C ILE A 288 23.95 1.21 22.57
N TYR A 289 24.15 2.25 23.39
CA TYR A 289 23.48 3.53 23.17
C TYR A 289 23.86 4.18 21.84
N ALA A 290 25.12 4.06 21.41
CA ALA A 290 25.52 4.48 20.07
C ALA A 290 24.82 3.68 18.96
N ALA A 291 24.69 2.36 19.13
CA ALA A 291 23.96 1.51 18.19
C ALA A 291 22.44 1.82 18.14
N GLN A 292 21.86 2.32 19.22
CA GLN A 292 20.49 2.87 19.24
C GLN A 292 20.35 4.22 18.52
N GLY A 293 21.47 4.85 18.14
CA GLY A 293 21.51 6.13 17.45
C GLY A 293 21.83 7.34 18.32
N TYR A 294 22.20 7.18 19.59
CA TYR A 294 22.64 8.29 20.44
C TYR A 294 24.11 8.65 20.16
N HIS A 295 24.39 9.94 19.94
CA HIS A 295 25.74 10.41 19.64
C HIS A 295 26.06 11.73 20.34
N GLY A 296 27.35 12.06 20.41
CA GLY A 296 27.83 13.33 20.97
C GLY A 296 27.32 13.56 22.40
N LYS A 297 26.78 14.76 22.64
CA LYS A 297 26.30 15.16 23.97
C LYS A 297 25.15 14.28 24.47
N ASP A 298 24.22 13.88 23.60
CA ASP A 298 23.10 13.04 24.00
C ASP A 298 23.59 11.68 24.50
N LEU A 299 24.58 11.10 23.84
CA LEU A 299 25.22 9.86 24.29
C LEU A 299 25.87 10.03 25.68
N ASP A 300 26.62 11.12 25.87
CA ASP A 300 27.25 11.42 27.16
C ASP A 300 26.22 11.61 28.27
N ASP A 301 25.14 12.34 28.00
CA ASP A 301 24.04 12.57 28.94
C ASP A 301 23.32 11.26 29.28
N TYR A 302 23.04 10.38 28.31
CA TYR A 302 22.41 9.08 28.55
C TYR A 302 23.30 8.15 29.37
N VAL A 303 24.60 8.11 29.08
CA VAL A 303 25.57 7.32 29.86
C VAL A 303 25.60 7.83 31.30
N LEU A 304 25.81 9.13 31.50
CA LEU A 304 25.84 9.73 32.84
C LEU A 304 24.54 9.50 33.60
N TRP A 305 23.39 9.74 32.96
CA TRP A 305 22.08 9.50 33.56
C TRP A 305 21.91 8.05 34.01
N THR A 306 22.32 7.09 33.18
CA THR A 306 22.21 5.65 33.49
C THR A 306 23.04 5.30 34.72
N LYS A 307 24.29 5.76 34.77
CA LYS A 307 25.20 5.52 35.91
C LYS A 307 24.59 6.05 37.21
N ILE A 308 24.17 7.32 37.21
CA ILE A 308 23.60 7.97 38.38
C ILE A 308 22.28 7.33 38.80
N TYR A 309 21.40 7.01 37.84
CA TYR A 309 20.11 6.39 38.13
C TYR A 309 20.27 5.04 38.82
N VAL A 310 21.28 4.27 38.40
CA VAL A 310 21.59 2.94 38.92
C VAL A 310 22.32 3.01 40.26
N ASP A 311 23.35 3.85 40.38
CA ASP A 311 24.23 3.84 41.55
C ASP A 311 23.63 4.63 42.75
N LEU A 312 22.84 5.68 42.51
CA LEU A 312 22.30 6.54 43.58
C LEU A 312 21.43 5.77 44.60
N PRO A 313 20.47 4.89 44.21
CA PRO A 313 19.69 4.13 45.17
C PRO A 313 20.54 3.24 46.10
N ASP A 314 21.55 2.56 45.55
CA ASP A 314 22.47 1.72 46.34
C ASP A 314 23.32 2.58 47.28
N LEU A 315 23.93 3.66 46.78
CA LEU A 315 24.71 4.59 47.60
C LEU A 315 23.88 5.13 48.77
N LEU A 316 22.64 5.57 48.52
CA LEU A 316 21.76 6.06 49.58
C LEU A 316 21.34 4.95 50.56
N ALA A 317 21.13 3.72 50.09
CA ALA A 317 20.79 2.60 50.96
C ALA A 317 21.97 2.22 51.87
N ARG A 318 23.19 2.14 51.32
CA ARG A 318 24.42 1.87 52.06
C ARG A 318 24.70 2.96 53.09
N TRP A 319 24.46 4.22 52.74
CA TRP A 319 24.57 5.34 53.66
C TRP A 319 23.53 5.25 54.80
N LYS A 320 22.25 5.02 54.48
CA LYS A 320 21.18 4.85 55.49
C LYS A 320 21.46 3.69 56.46
N ASN A 321 22.12 2.64 55.99
CA ASN A 321 22.55 1.50 56.81
C ASN A 321 23.86 1.76 57.59
N GLY A 322 24.48 2.93 57.44
CA GLY A 322 25.72 3.29 58.11
C GLY A 322 26.97 2.60 57.56
N TRP A 323 26.90 2.00 56.37
CA TRP A 323 28.05 1.30 55.75
C TRP A 323 29.02 2.25 55.05
N ILE A 324 28.54 3.42 54.64
CA ILE A 324 29.33 4.48 54.02
C ILE A 324 28.90 5.84 54.57
N THR A 325 29.76 6.85 54.46
CA THR A 325 29.50 8.23 54.86
C THR A 325 28.81 9.03 53.74
N LEU A 326 28.33 10.25 54.04
CA LEU A 326 27.83 11.17 53.01
C LEU A 326 28.93 11.61 52.03
N ASP A 327 30.18 11.69 52.49
CA ASP A 327 31.32 12.02 51.65
C ASP A 327 31.64 10.87 50.66
N ASP A 328 31.45 9.62 51.09
CA ASP A 328 31.55 8.46 50.20
C ASP A 328 30.45 8.47 49.13
N VAL A 329 29.21 8.85 49.49
CA VAL A 329 28.12 9.03 48.51
C VAL A 329 28.49 10.10 47.50
N ARG A 330 28.98 11.26 47.96
CA ARG A 330 29.44 12.36 47.11
C ARG A 330 30.56 11.92 46.17
N THR A 331 31.57 11.24 46.70
CA THR A 331 32.69 10.69 45.94
C THR A 331 32.22 9.68 44.89
N GLY A 332 31.25 8.82 45.23
CA GLY A 332 30.62 7.89 44.30
C GLY A 332 29.95 8.59 43.11
N LEU A 333 29.13 9.61 43.38
CA LEU A 333 28.44 10.38 42.33
C LEU A 333 29.43 11.13 41.41
N ILE A 334 30.48 11.73 41.98
CA ILE A 334 31.52 12.42 41.21
C ILE A 334 32.30 11.42 40.37
N SER A 335 32.64 10.25 40.93
CA SER A 335 33.33 9.18 40.21
C SER A 335 32.46 8.61 39.06
N ALA A 336 31.14 8.64 39.20
CA ALA A 336 30.21 8.33 38.12
C ALA A 336 30.17 9.41 37.01
N GLY A 337 30.84 10.56 37.21
CA GLY A 337 30.98 11.63 36.22
C GLY A 337 30.07 12.83 36.48
N MET A 338 29.36 12.88 37.62
CA MET A 338 28.59 14.05 38.00
C MET A 338 29.53 15.20 38.40
N LYS A 339 29.18 16.42 38.03
CA LYS A 339 29.91 17.61 38.48
C LYS A 339 29.80 17.73 40.01
N PRO A 340 30.86 18.15 40.71
CA PRO A 340 30.85 18.25 42.18
C PRO A 340 29.67 19.07 42.72
N GLU A 341 29.35 20.20 42.10
CA GLU A 341 28.28 21.09 42.53
C GLU A 341 26.90 20.44 42.37
N ALA A 342 26.70 19.68 41.29
CA ALA A 342 25.46 18.95 41.04
C ALA A 342 25.31 17.75 41.98
N ALA A 343 26.41 17.11 42.37
CA ALA A 343 26.39 16.03 43.36
C ALA A 343 25.96 16.56 44.74
N ASP A 344 26.46 17.73 45.13
CA ASP A 344 26.09 18.41 46.37
C ASP A 344 24.60 18.77 46.39
N GLU A 345 24.09 19.39 45.32
CA GLU A 345 22.67 19.72 45.17
C GLU A 345 21.79 18.45 45.21
N LEU A 346 22.18 17.40 44.49
CA LEU A 346 21.42 16.15 44.47
C LEU A 346 21.34 15.51 45.86
N ILE A 347 22.45 15.48 46.61
CA ILE A 347 22.47 14.98 47.99
C ILE A 347 21.54 15.80 48.88
N GLN A 348 21.58 17.13 48.80
CA GLN A 348 20.68 18.02 49.56
C GLN A 348 19.20 17.72 49.28
N THR A 349 18.83 17.43 48.04
CA THR A 349 17.43 17.10 47.70
C THR A 349 16.98 15.71 48.16
N LYS A 350 17.91 14.77 48.35
CA LYS A 350 17.59 13.35 48.69
C LYS A 350 17.76 13.03 50.17
N VAL A 351 18.52 13.84 50.90
CA VAL A 351 18.79 13.68 52.33
C VAL A 351 18.04 14.77 53.08
N LYS A 352 17.14 14.38 54.01
CA LYS A 352 16.49 15.35 54.90
C LYS A 352 17.55 16.05 55.76
N SER A 353 17.49 17.38 55.86
CA SER A 353 18.33 18.11 56.81
C SER A 353 18.04 17.60 58.21
N VAL A 354 19.04 17.01 58.84
CA VAL A 354 18.97 16.65 60.26
C VAL A 354 19.03 17.97 61.02
N GLU A 355 17.89 18.48 61.47
CA GLU A 355 17.89 19.41 62.59
C GLU A 355 18.50 18.67 63.80
N PRO A 356 19.35 19.33 64.61
CA PRO A 356 19.97 18.70 65.76
C PRO A 356 18.87 18.13 66.64
N ALA A 357 19.00 16.84 66.95
CA ALA A 357 18.08 16.11 67.80
C ALA A 357 17.81 16.92 69.07
N SER A 358 16.56 17.41 69.20
CA SER A 358 16.02 17.86 70.47
C SER A 358 16.04 16.68 71.42
N THR A 359 16.90 16.75 72.43
CA THR A 359 16.79 15.98 73.65
C THR A 359 15.60 16.51 74.45
N ALA A 360 14.44 15.85 74.37
CA ALA A 360 13.42 15.89 75.41
C ALA A 360 12.38 14.77 75.21
N GLU A 361 12.32 13.90 76.22
CA GLU A 361 11.14 13.19 76.74
C GLU A 361 10.44 12.18 75.82
N GLY A 362 9.87 11.14 76.45
CA GLY A 362 9.47 9.90 75.80
C GLY A 362 8.62 10.14 74.55
N LYS A 363 8.99 9.51 73.43
CA LYS A 363 8.23 9.60 72.19
C LYS A 363 6.77 9.26 72.47
N GLU A 364 5.91 10.27 72.41
CA GLU A 364 4.47 10.08 72.33
C GLU A 364 4.19 9.19 71.11
N LEU A 365 3.30 8.21 71.30
CA LEU A 365 2.92 7.31 70.22
C LEU A 365 2.34 8.11 69.06
N THR A 366 2.89 7.92 67.87
CA THR A 366 2.30 8.51 66.68
C THR A 366 0.99 7.81 66.34
N LYS A 367 0.07 8.51 65.66
CA LYS A 367 -1.19 7.93 65.17
C LYS A 367 -1.00 6.59 64.46
N SER A 368 0.02 6.49 63.61
CA SER A 368 0.34 5.27 62.86
C SER A 368 0.77 4.11 63.76
N GLU A 369 1.48 4.40 64.85
CA GLU A 369 1.87 3.39 65.84
C GLU A 369 0.66 2.92 66.65
N ILE A 370 -0.24 3.83 67.02
CA ILE A 370 -1.52 3.48 67.68
C ILE A 370 -2.38 2.61 66.76
N TYR A 371 -2.55 2.99 65.48
CA TYR A 371 -3.29 2.19 64.50
C TYR A 371 -2.70 0.79 64.32
N LYS A 372 -1.36 0.70 64.28
CA LYS A 372 -0.66 -0.57 64.16
C LYS A 372 -0.86 -1.42 65.42
N GLY A 373 -0.82 -0.83 66.61
CA GLY A 373 -1.10 -1.49 67.87
C GLY A 373 -2.51 -2.09 67.91
N VAL A 374 -3.53 -1.33 67.51
CA VAL A 374 -4.91 -1.82 67.42
C VAL A 374 -5.03 -2.91 66.33
N LYS A 375 -4.44 -2.71 65.14
CA LYS A 375 -4.45 -3.69 64.04
C LYS A 375 -3.80 -5.02 64.43
N GLN A 376 -2.79 -4.99 65.27
CA GLN A 376 -2.07 -6.17 65.76
C GLN A 376 -2.70 -6.78 67.02
N GLY A 377 -3.80 -6.19 67.55
CA GLY A 377 -4.46 -6.64 68.77
C GLY A 377 -3.63 -6.44 70.04
N VAL A 378 -2.59 -5.61 69.97
CA VAL A 378 -1.70 -5.29 71.09
C VAL A 378 -2.38 -4.34 72.08
N ILE A 379 -3.27 -3.48 71.58
CA ILE A 379 -4.17 -2.63 72.36
C ILE A 379 -5.59 -2.78 71.80
N SER A 380 -6.59 -2.64 72.67
CA SER A 380 -8.00 -2.73 72.29
C SER A 380 -8.45 -1.51 71.47
N TYR A 381 -9.60 -1.63 70.82
CA TYR A 381 -10.19 -0.52 70.06
C TYR A 381 -10.42 0.72 70.92
N ASN A 382 -10.97 0.54 72.13
CA ASN A 382 -11.26 1.64 73.04
C ASN A 382 -9.96 2.28 73.57
N GLU A 383 -8.95 1.48 73.89
CA GLU A 383 -7.62 2.00 74.27
C GLU A 383 -6.96 2.76 73.12
N GLY A 384 -7.10 2.28 71.88
CA GLY A 384 -6.66 3.02 70.70
C GLY A 384 -7.41 4.33 70.52
N LEU A 385 -8.72 4.34 70.81
CA LEU A 385 -9.58 5.51 70.70
C LEU A 385 -9.17 6.60 71.70
N ASP A 386 -8.93 6.21 72.95
CA ASP A 386 -8.43 7.09 74.00
C ASP A 386 -7.04 7.64 73.64
N LEU A 387 -6.12 6.78 73.17
CA LEU A 387 -4.78 7.20 72.75
C LEU A 387 -4.77 8.15 71.55
N VAL A 388 -5.74 8.03 70.62
CA VAL A 388 -5.89 8.99 69.52
C VAL A 388 -6.53 10.28 70.01
N MET A 389 -7.44 10.23 70.98
CA MET A 389 -8.02 11.42 71.61
C MET A 389 -6.99 12.22 72.41
N ASP A 390 -6.03 11.55 73.06
CA ASP A 390 -4.90 12.18 73.76
C ASP A 390 -3.97 12.99 72.82
N LEU A 391 -4.09 12.79 71.50
CA LEU A 391 -3.41 13.58 70.46
C LEU A 391 -4.25 14.78 69.97
N ASP A 392 -5.13 15.30 70.82
CA ASP A 392 -6.05 16.43 70.56
C ASP A 392 -7.11 16.18 69.46
N TYR A 393 -7.50 14.92 69.23
CA TYR A 393 -8.63 14.60 68.34
C TYR A 393 -9.93 14.49 69.13
N THR A 394 -11.03 14.99 68.56
CA THR A 394 -12.34 14.74 69.15
C THR A 394 -12.68 13.24 69.09
N LYS A 395 -13.58 12.78 69.97
CA LYS A 395 -14.01 11.38 69.99
C LYS A 395 -14.45 10.87 68.60
N ASP A 396 -15.22 11.68 67.87
CA ASP A 396 -15.68 11.31 66.53
C ASP A 396 -14.55 11.31 65.48
N GLN A 397 -13.54 12.18 65.63
CA GLN A 397 -12.35 12.18 64.77
C GLN A 397 -11.45 10.97 65.05
N ALA A 398 -11.24 10.62 66.32
CA ALA A 398 -10.48 9.45 66.73
C ALA A 398 -11.12 8.15 66.24
N ASP A 399 -12.43 8.03 66.40
CA ASP A 399 -13.23 6.89 65.90
C ASP A 399 -13.09 6.74 64.38
N TYR A 400 -13.27 7.82 63.62
CA TYR A 400 -13.10 7.81 62.17
C TYR A 400 -11.68 7.40 61.74
N LEU A 401 -10.66 7.96 62.39
CA LEU A 401 -9.27 7.67 62.09
C LEU A 401 -8.92 6.19 62.32
N LEU A 402 -9.40 5.59 63.41
CA LEU A 402 -9.20 4.18 63.69
C LEU A 402 -9.95 3.29 62.71
N ILE A 403 -11.23 3.55 62.45
CA ILE A 403 -12.05 2.76 61.50
C ILE A 403 -11.41 2.75 60.10
N THR A 404 -10.88 3.88 59.65
CA THR A 404 -10.32 4.00 58.30
C THR A 404 -8.95 3.32 58.15
N ASN A 405 -8.12 3.33 59.19
CA ASN A 405 -6.73 2.87 59.10
C ASN A 405 -6.52 1.46 59.66
N VAL A 406 -7.45 0.95 60.46
CA VAL A 406 -7.40 -0.40 61.03
C VAL A 406 -8.31 -1.33 60.21
N GLN A 407 -7.76 -1.84 59.10
CA GLN A 407 -8.42 -2.78 58.18
C GLN A 407 -9.08 -4.01 58.84
N ALA A 408 -8.60 -4.41 60.03
CA ALA A 408 -9.11 -5.57 60.76
C ALA A 408 -10.52 -5.36 61.35
N LEU A 409 -11.03 -4.13 61.38
CA LEU A 409 -12.31 -3.82 62.03
C LEU A 409 -13.50 -3.71 61.07
N THR A 410 -13.30 -3.57 59.76
CA THR A 410 -14.42 -3.42 58.79
C THR A 410 -14.22 -4.04 57.41
N GLY A 411 -13.03 -4.51 57.02
CA GLY A 411 -12.78 -4.94 55.63
C GLY A 411 -12.99 -3.79 54.63
N SER A 412 -12.72 -4.02 53.34
CA SER A 412 -13.13 -3.06 52.31
C SER A 412 -14.66 -3.04 52.22
N PRO A 413 -15.33 -1.88 52.04
CA PRO A 413 -16.78 -1.81 51.94
C PRO A 413 -17.33 -2.82 50.91
N GLU A 414 -18.07 -3.83 51.37
CA GLU A 414 -18.63 -4.85 50.48
C GLU A 414 -19.96 -4.40 49.86
N THR A 415 -20.63 -3.43 50.49
CA THR A 415 -21.89 -2.85 50.02
C THR A 415 -21.77 -1.32 49.84
N TYR A 416 -22.66 -0.76 49.02
CA TYR A 416 -22.80 0.70 48.89
C TYR A 416 -23.17 1.37 50.22
N MET A 417 -23.89 0.66 51.10
CA MET A 417 -24.29 1.21 52.40
C MET A 417 -23.17 1.21 53.43
N ASP A 418 -22.23 0.26 53.35
CA ASP A 418 -20.99 0.32 54.15
C ASP A 418 -20.15 1.54 53.76
N PHE A 419 -20.07 1.83 52.46
CA PHE A 419 -19.42 3.05 51.98
C PHE A 419 -20.17 4.31 52.46
N LYS A 420 -21.50 4.33 52.39
CA LYS A 420 -22.28 5.46 52.90
C LYS A 420 -22.13 5.65 54.40
N ASP A 421 -22.13 4.60 55.20
CA ASP A 421 -21.89 4.65 56.64
C ASP A 421 -20.52 5.28 56.95
N MET A 422 -19.48 4.86 56.23
CA MET A 422 -18.14 5.45 56.35
C MET A 422 -18.14 6.95 56.00
N THR A 423 -18.83 7.36 54.93
CA THR A 423 -18.94 8.79 54.58
C THR A 423 -19.75 9.60 55.58
N GLN A 424 -20.75 9.02 56.24
CA GLN A 424 -21.54 9.70 57.26
C GLN A 424 -20.74 9.86 58.57
N LYS A 425 -19.95 8.85 58.94
CA LYS A 425 -18.99 8.93 60.05
C LYS A 425 -17.95 10.03 59.82
N TYR A 426 -17.42 10.15 58.61
CA TYR A 426 -16.55 11.27 58.23
C TYR A 426 -17.25 12.63 58.38
N ARG A 427 -18.47 12.78 57.84
CA ARG A 427 -19.24 14.03 57.93
C ARG A 427 -19.47 14.41 59.40
N LYS A 428 -19.75 13.44 60.26
CA LYS A 428 -19.92 13.64 61.70
C LYS A 428 -18.63 14.15 62.34
N ALA A 429 -17.49 13.51 62.04
CA ALA A 429 -16.17 13.93 62.52
C ALA A 429 -15.76 15.34 62.01
N ALA A 430 -16.26 15.74 60.84
CA ALA A 430 -16.07 17.06 60.25
C ALA A 430 -17.10 18.12 60.74
N GLY A 431 -18.00 17.77 61.67
CA GLY A 431 -19.04 18.69 62.18
C GLY A 431 -20.14 19.05 61.16
N LEU A 432 -20.27 18.28 60.09
CA LEU A 432 -21.27 18.47 59.04
C LEU A 432 -22.57 17.74 59.38
N GLU A 433 -23.69 18.18 58.82
CA GLU A 433 -24.97 17.50 58.97
C GLU A 433 -24.90 16.05 58.46
N THR A 434 -25.41 15.12 59.27
CA THR A 434 -25.31 13.68 59.02
C THR A 434 -26.67 12.99 59.03
N LYS A 435 -26.77 11.93 58.22
CA LYS A 435 -27.93 11.01 58.18
C LYS A 435 -27.40 9.60 58.48
N PRO A 436 -27.53 9.07 59.70
CA PRO A 436 -26.96 7.79 60.08
C PRO A 436 -27.55 6.65 59.24
N VAL A 437 -26.72 5.70 58.82
CA VAL A 437 -27.16 4.48 58.14
C VAL A 437 -27.56 3.46 59.22
N THR A 438 -28.77 2.91 59.16
CA THR A 438 -29.25 1.96 60.17
C THR A 438 -28.62 0.58 60.00
N GLU A 439 -28.50 -0.18 61.10
CA GLU A 439 -27.99 -1.57 61.04
C GLU A 439 -28.89 -2.47 60.19
N GLU A 440 -30.20 -2.25 60.22
CA GLU A 440 -31.17 -2.97 59.38
C GLU A 440 -30.92 -2.74 57.88
N LEU A 441 -30.63 -1.51 57.48
CA LEU A 441 -30.32 -1.16 56.09
C LEU A 441 -28.98 -1.77 55.63
N LYS A 442 -27.98 -1.84 56.52
CA LYS A 442 -26.71 -2.52 56.24
C LYS A 442 -26.88 -4.02 56.11
N ALA A 443 -27.66 -4.64 57.01
CA ALA A 443 -27.98 -6.06 56.96
C ALA A 443 -28.71 -6.43 55.66
N ALA A 444 -29.71 -5.64 55.25
CA ALA A 444 -30.43 -5.87 54.00
C ALA A 444 -29.52 -5.70 52.76
N ALA A 445 -28.60 -4.73 52.78
CA ALA A 445 -27.60 -4.57 51.71
C ALA A 445 -26.66 -5.78 51.61
N ALA A 446 -26.18 -6.28 52.75
CA ALA A 446 -25.30 -7.44 52.81
C ALA A 446 -26.01 -8.71 52.35
N GLU A 447 -27.30 -8.86 52.69
CA GLU A 447 -28.14 -9.97 52.24
C GLU A 447 -28.33 -9.96 50.72
N VAL A 448 -28.56 -8.80 50.11
CA VAL A 448 -28.64 -8.66 48.64
C VAL A 448 -27.32 -9.07 47.98
N VAL A 449 -26.18 -8.65 48.52
CA VAL A 449 -24.85 -9.03 47.98
C VAL A 449 -24.62 -10.53 48.11
N LYS A 450 -24.94 -11.12 49.27
CA LYS A 450 -24.83 -12.56 49.51
C LYS A 450 -25.69 -13.35 48.51
N LEU A 451 -26.98 -13.05 48.41
CA LEU A 451 -27.89 -13.74 47.50
C LEU A 451 -27.52 -13.54 46.03
N THR A 452 -26.93 -12.39 45.67
CA THR A 452 -26.39 -12.16 44.32
C THR A 452 -25.20 -13.10 44.02
N ARG A 453 -24.30 -13.31 44.99
CA ARG A 453 -23.21 -14.29 44.86
C ARG A 453 -23.76 -15.72 44.76
N ASP A 454 -24.75 -16.07 45.57
CA ASP A 454 -25.37 -17.40 45.57
C ASP A 454 -26.08 -17.70 44.23
N VAL A 455 -26.86 -16.76 43.69
CA VAL A 455 -27.50 -16.87 42.37
C VAL A 455 -26.44 -17.06 41.28
N LYS A 456 -25.36 -16.27 41.31
CA LYS A 456 -24.27 -16.41 40.33
C LYS A 456 -23.61 -17.79 40.42
N SER A 457 -23.28 -18.25 41.62
CA SER A 457 -22.65 -19.56 41.82
C SER A 457 -23.56 -20.70 41.34
N LEU A 458 -24.87 -20.63 41.59
CA LEU A 458 -25.84 -21.62 41.11
C LEU A 458 -25.99 -21.57 39.58
N SER A 459 -26.00 -20.38 38.98
CA SER A 459 -26.02 -20.20 37.53
C SER A 459 -24.79 -20.81 36.85
N ASP A 460 -23.59 -20.52 37.37
CA ASP A 460 -22.33 -21.05 36.84
C ASP A 460 -22.28 -22.59 36.97
N THR A 461 -22.80 -23.13 38.07
CA THR A 461 -22.88 -24.58 38.31
C THR A 461 -23.87 -25.26 37.36
N LEU A 462 -25.03 -24.62 37.10
CA LEU A 462 -26.02 -25.12 36.15
C LEU A 462 -25.45 -25.13 34.72
N GLU A 463 -24.76 -24.07 34.30
CA GLU A 463 -24.15 -24.01 32.98
C GLU A 463 -23.05 -25.08 32.80
N ALA A 464 -22.23 -25.31 33.83
CA ALA A 464 -21.24 -26.38 33.81
C ALA A 464 -21.89 -27.76 33.67
N GLU A 465 -22.98 -28.03 34.40
CA GLU A 465 -23.73 -29.28 34.30
C GLU A 465 -24.36 -29.46 32.90
N GLU A 466 -25.00 -28.42 32.35
CA GLU A 466 -25.62 -28.46 31.02
C GLU A 466 -24.60 -28.77 29.90
N ARG A 467 -23.34 -28.35 30.06
CA ARG A 467 -22.25 -28.68 29.13
C ARG A 467 -21.83 -30.16 29.16
N THR A 468 -22.08 -30.88 30.26
CA THR A 468 -21.76 -32.31 30.38
C THR A 468 -22.79 -33.22 29.71
N LEU A 469 -23.97 -32.67 29.36
CA LEU A 469 -25.06 -33.42 28.75
C LEU A 469 -24.89 -33.54 27.22
N ILE A 470 -25.04 -34.75 26.68
CA ILE A 470 -24.92 -35.05 25.25
C ILE A 470 -26.14 -34.47 24.50
N LYS A 471 -25.94 -33.86 23.34
CA LYS A 471 -27.05 -33.39 22.49
C LYS A 471 -27.80 -34.57 21.86
N GLN A 472 -28.83 -35.06 22.54
CA GLN A 472 -29.84 -35.96 22.00
C GLN A 472 -31.22 -35.29 22.07
N GLU A 473 -32.13 -35.69 21.19
CA GLU A 473 -33.46 -35.06 21.04
C GLU A 473 -34.32 -35.18 22.31
N VAL A 474 -34.15 -36.28 23.07
CA VAL A 474 -34.71 -36.47 24.42
C VAL A 474 -33.69 -37.20 25.28
N LEU A 475 -33.25 -36.58 26.38
CA LEU A 475 -32.37 -37.21 27.36
C LEU A 475 -33.18 -38.03 28.38
N PRO A 476 -32.65 -39.17 28.88
CA PRO A 476 -33.30 -39.93 29.95
C PRO A 476 -33.44 -39.09 31.23
N GLY A 477 -34.54 -39.26 31.99
CA GLY A 477 -34.80 -38.45 33.19
C GLY A 477 -33.73 -38.56 34.28
N GLU A 478 -33.06 -39.71 34.41
CA GLU A 478 -31.92 -39.88 35.33
C GLU A 478 -30.71 -39.02 34.93
N ALA A 479 -30.52 -38.78 33.62
CA ALA A 479 -29.42 -37.96 33.12
C ALA A 479 -29.68 -36.44 33.28
N THR A 480 -30.94 -36.01 33.42
CA THR A 480 -31.30 -34.59 33.58
C THR A 480 -31.68 -34.19 35.00
N ALA A 481 -31.86 -35.14 35.91
CA ALA A 481 -32.31 -34.91 37.29
C ALA A 481 -31.51 -33.81 38.00
N LYS A 482 -30.17 -33.86 37.92
CA LYS A 482 -29.28 -32.88 38.56
C LYS A 482 -29.41 -31.47 37.96
N ARG A 483 -29.54 -31.36 36.63
CA ARG A 483 -29.82 -30.08 35.95
C ARG A 483 -31.15 -29.49 36.42
N ASP A 484 -32.19 -30.32 36.48
CA ASP A 484 -33.54 -29.88 36.84
C ASP A 484 -33.62 -29.45 38.32
N GLU A 485 -32.93 -30.15 39.21
CA GLU A 485 -32.74 -29.74 40.61
C GLU A 485 -32.00 -28.39 40.73
N LEU A 486 -30.90 -28.21 40.00
CA LEU A 486 -30.15 -26.96 39.97
C LEU A 486 -30.99 -25.80 39.43
N ARG A 487 -31.83 -26.04 38.42
CA ARG A 487 -32.74 -25.03 37.87
C ARG A 487 -33.81 -24.61 38.87
N VAL A 488 -34.39 -25.55 39.61
CA VAL A 488 -35.34 -25.24 40.70
C VAL A 488 -34.65 -24.47 41.83
N ALA A 489 -33.43 -24.86 42.21
CA ALA A 489 -32.65 -24.16 43.22
C ALA A 489 -32.31 -22.72 42.79
N LEU A 490 -31.92 -22.53 41.52
CA LEU A 490 -31.65 -21.23 40.94
C LEU A 490 -32.90 -20.33 40.98
N HIS A 491 -34.05 -20.81 40.52
CA HIS A 491 -35.29 -20.02 40.56
C HIS A 491 -35.73 -19.63 41.97
N ARG A 492 -35.52 -20.51 42.96
CA ARG A 492 -35.77 -20.18 44.38
C ARG A 492 -34.82 -19.08 44.86
N ALA A 493 -33.53 -19.18 44.52
CA ALA A 493 -32.53 -18.16 44.87
C ALA A 493 -32.80 -16.81 44.18
N GLU A 494 -33.21 -16.82 42.91
CA GLU A 494 -33.62 -15.63 42.16
C GLU A 494 -34.84 -14.94 42.80
N SER A 495 -35.85 -15.73 43.21
CA SER A 495 -37.02 -15.21 43.92
C SER A 495 -36.66 -14.62 45.27
N ALA A 496 -35.75 -15.25 46.03
CA ALA A 496 -35.26 -14.74 47.30
C ALA A 496 -34.47 -13.43 47.11
N LEU A 497 -33.63 -13.37 46.08
CA LEU A 497 -32.89 -12.15 45.73
C LEU A 497 -33.83 -11.01 45.34
N ALA A 498 -34.89 -11.29 44.57
CA ALA A 498 -35.88 -10.29 44.20
C ALA A 498 -36.62 -9.72 45.43
N ALA A 499 -37.00 -10.58 46.38
CA ALA A 499 -37.60 -10.16 47.64
C ALA A 499 -36.63 -9.31 48.48
N ALA A 500 -35.38 -9.76 48.64
CA ALA A 500 -34.35 -9.03 49.38
C ALA A 500 -34.04 -7.66 48.75
N LYS A 501 -34.00 -7.56 47.42
CA LYS A 501 -33.84 -6.29 46.70
C LYS A 501 -35.00 -5.35 46.96
N SER A 502 -36.24 -5.85 46.86
CA SER A 502 -37.43 -5.04 47.14
C SER A 502 -37.45 -4.53 48.58
N HIS A 503 -37.03 -5.35 49.54
CA HIS A 503 -36.91 -4.95 50.94
C HIS A 503 -35.82 -3.90 51.14
N TYR A 504 -34.63 -4.12 50.58
CA TYR A 504 -33.53 -3.16 50.60
C TYR A 504 -33.96 -1.81 49.99
N ASP A 505 -34.57 -1.81 48.81
CA ASP A 505 -35.01 -0.58 48.12
C ASP A 505 -36.05 0.19 48.96
N SER A 506 -36.93 -0.50 49.68
CA SER A 506 -37.87 0.14 50.62
C SER A 506 -37.16 0.85 51.77
N LEU A 507 -36.16 0.20 52.39
CA LEU A 507 -35.35 0.78 53.46
C LEU A 507 -34.49 1.95 52.95
N VAL A 508 -33.99 1.87 51.72
CA VAL A 508 -33.26 2.98 51.08
C VAL A 508 -34.18 4.19 50.88
N ALA A 509 -35.40 3.96 50.41
CA ALA A 509 -36.39 5.02 50.23
C ALA A 509 -36.74 5.70 51.56
N GLU A 510 -37.01 4.91 52.61
CA GLU A 510 -37.24 5.44 53.96
C GLU A 510 -36.05 6.26 54.48
N TRP A 511 -34.83 5.76 54.32
CA TRP A 511 -33.61 6.46 54.75
C TRP A 511 -33.40 7.78 54.01
N ARG A 512 -33.74 7.85 52.72
CA ARG A 512 -33.67 9.10 51.93
C ARG A 512 -34.69 10.14 52.41
N HIS A 513 -35.91 9.71 52.73
CA HIS A 513 -37.04 10.58 53.08
C HIS A 513 -37.14 10.96 54.56
N LYS A 514 -36.50 10.22 55.48
CA LYS A 514 -36.45 10.52 56.94
C LYS A 514 -35.70 11.81 57.33
N GLY A 515 -35.50 12.75 56.40
CA GLY A 515 -34.87 14.06 56.67
C GLY A 515 -35.51 15.24 55.94
N GLU A 516 -36.82 15.19 55.66
CA GLU A 516 -37.63 16.31 55.16
C GLU A 516 -38.87 16.59 56.06
N VAL A 517 -38.74 16.41 57.37
CA VAL A 517 -39.72 16.91 58.37
C VAL A 517 -39.04 17.86 59.33
#